data_AF-A0A1W9SKH4-F1
#
_entry.id   AF-A0A1W9SKH4-F1
#
_cell.length_a   1.000
_cell.length_b   1.000
_cell.length_c   1.000
_cell.angle_alpha   90.00
_cell.angle_beta   90.00
_cell.angle_gamma   90.00
#
_symmetry.space_group_name_H-M   'P 1'
#
loop_
_entity.id
_entity.type
_entity.pdbx_description
1 polymer ?
#
loop_
_entity_poly.entity_id
_entity_poly.type
_entity_poly.pdbx_seq_one_letter_code
_entity_poly.pdbx_strand_id
1 'polypeptide(L)'
;MFEAKYTLNIYDMKKIIFVFESKNIQKIIIPENYNNLLQIDSIFEKITAIPLETNKNCLLTSVFKLTVRDSFVFIQNRMDNLYVFSLNSGKFIKEIGKKGKGPGEFIELRDFDIGETGDIYILDYKKILKYTKNGVYVKKYMFEFTPDSKIRCNPTQFGLSNIENFHIWGGSIGIKNNDDNNLFLMYKINDKAEVVARYFPVNHTYTTHYNQFSRFSNHYNLQPWFGSNNIYSVDDNGVSLKYSIDFGKLTMNENIPKNFKISTKYKKEIKGKYANSIRNFIETKDWIHFRFNYKKSVYVYYSKRTKNIFTYMPEKKESQIIKTYMQNYSSSDNTLISLIEPRIIIENIEKMDSLSDIEKNFKKSLKKTLNKTSENDNHILIRCKMKKY
;
A
#
# COMPACT_ATOMS: atom_id res chain seq x y z
N MET A 1 4.97 -30.85 19.59
CA MET A 1 5.77 -30.28 20.70
C MET A 1 6.56 -29.13 20.10
N PHE A 2 6.12 -27.88 20.27
CA PHE A 2 6.80 -26.71 19.69
C PHE A 2 7.04 -25.66 20.77
N GLU A 3 8.29 -25.23 20.89
CA GLU A 3 8.76 -24.18 21.81
C GLU A 3 8.37 -22.79 21.30
N ALA A 4 7.65 -22.03 22.12
CA ALA A 4 7.61 -20.58 22.01
C ALA A 4 8.93 -20.01 22.59
N LYS A 5 9.85 -19.53 21.74
CA LYS A 5 11.06 -18.82 22.20
C LYS A 5 10.82 -17.32 22.29
N TYR A 6 10.13 -16.86 23.33
CA TYR A 6 10.35 -15.54 23.97
C TYR A 6 9.71 -15.56 25.36
N THR A 7 10.53 -15.66 26.41
CA THR A 7 10.13 -15.49 27.82
C THR A 7 10.55 -14.09 28.26
N LEU A 8 9.64 -13.27 28.81
CA LEU A 8 10.01 -12.14 29.68
C LEU A 8 8.82 -11.70 30.56
N ASN A 9 9.19 -11.25 31.76
CA ASN A 9 8.41 -11.17 32.99
C ASN A 9 7.16 -10.28 32.94
N ILE A 10 6.16 -10.74 33.68
CA ILE A 10 4.84 -10.18 33.91
C ILE A 10 4.93 -9.05 34.94
N TYR A 11 4.48 -7.84 34.61
CA TYR A 11 3.72 -6.96 35.51
C TYR A 11 2.87 -6.00 34.65
N ASP A 12 1.54 -6.19 34.71
CA ASP A 12 0.45 -5.40 34.10
C ASP A 12 0.48 -5.12 32.58
N MET A 13 0.58 -6.21 31.80
CA MET A 13 0.46 -6.25 30.34
C MET A 13 -0.84 -6.92 29.89
N LYS A 14 -1.99 -6.24 29.92
CA LYS A 14 -3.20 -6.78 29.27
C LYS A 14 -2.98 -6.88 27.75
N LYS A 15 -2.63 -8.11 27.34
CA LYS A 15 -2.51 -8.71 25.99
C LYS A 15 -1.47 -8.09 25.05
N ILE A 16 -0.22 -8.55 25.15
CA ILE A 16 0.59 -8.74 23.94
C ILE A 16 -0.08 -9.88 23.17
N ILE A 17 -0.65 -9.59 22.02
CA ILE A 17 -1.22 -10.63 21.15
C ILE A 17 -0.10 -11.04 20.19
N PHE A 18 0.27 -12.31 20.25
CA PHE A 18 1.19 -12.90 19.30
C PHE A 18 0.62 -12.82 17.89
N VAL A 19 1.49 -12.62 16.92
CA VAL A 19 1.11 -12.85 15.54
C VAL A 19 0.83 -14.33 15.38
N PHE A 20 -0.41 -14.68 15.02
CA PHE A 20 -0.82 -16.07 14.91
C PHE A 20 -0.10 -16.74 13.74
N GLU A 21 0.55 -17.88 13.97
CA GLU A 21 0.98 -18.75 12.90
C GLU A 21 -0.27 -19.36 12.25
N SER A 22 -0.49 -19.07 10.97
CA SER A 22 -1.57 -19.71 10.23
C SER A 22 -1.18 -21.15 9.92
N LYS A 23 -2.16 -22.07 9.92
CA LYS A 23 -1.92 -23.48 9.56
C LYS A 23 -1.48 -23.66 8.11
N ASN A 24 -1.72 -22.67 7.25
CA ASN A 24 -1.46 -22.70 5.81
C ASN A 24 -0.74 -21.43 5.34
N ILE A 25 0.54 -21.28 5.74
CA ILE A 25 1.39 -20.20 5.23
C ILE A 25 1.73 -20.49 3.76
N GLN A 26 1.35 -19.60 2.85
CA GLN A 26 1.67 -19.78 1.44
C GLN A 26 3.06 -19.22 1.13
N LYS A 27 3.97 -20.10 0.71
CA LYS A 27 5.31 -19.74 0.26
C LYS A 27 5.29 -19.31 -1.21
N ILE A 28 5.88 -18.16 -1.53
CA ILE A 28 6.05 -17.66 -2.91
C ILE A 28 7.54 -17.66 -3.23
N ILE A 29 7.96 -18.55 -4.13
CA ILE A 29 9.38 -18.76 -4.45
C ILE A 29 9.75 -17.91 -5.67
N ILE A 30 10.55 -16.88 -5.47
CA ILE A 30 10.95 -15.95 -6.51
C ILE A 30 12.11 -16.55 -7.34
N PRO A 31 12.02 -16.56 -8.68
CA PRO A 31 13.08 -17.09 -9.52
C PRO A 31 14.35 -16.24 -9.43
N GLU A 32 15.53 -16.88 -9.56
CA GLU A 32 16.84 -16.18 -9.48
C GLU A 32 17.15 -15.34 -10.74
N ASN A 33 16.47 -15.60 -11.86
CA ASN A 33 16.63 -14.88 -13.13
C ASN A 33 15.49 -13.86 -13.34
N TYR A 34 15.82 -12.58 -13.19
CA TYR A 34 14.89 -11.46 -13.37
C TYR A 34 14.86 -10.88 -14.78
N ASN A 35 15.74 -11.37 -15.67
CA ASN A 35 15.81 -10.95 -17.08
C ASN A 35 14.73 -11.64 -17.93
N ASN A 36 13.87 -12.45 -17.32
CA ASN A 36 12.65 -12.91 -17.98
C ASN A 36 11.83 -11.69 -18.38
N LEU A 37 11.80 -11.40 -19.68
CA LEU A 37 11.04 -10.31 -20.27
C LEU A 37 9.56 -10.60 -20.04
N LEU A 38 8.96 -9.98 -19.01
CA LEU A 38 7.52 -9.99 -18.83
C LEU A 38 6.85 -9.59 -20.16
N GLN A 39 6.16 -10.55 -20.76
CA GLN A 39 5.27 -10.28 -21.89
C GLN A 39 3.96 -9.79 -21.31
N ILE A 40 3.62 -8.53 -21.55
CA ILE A 40 2.41 -7.86 -21.05
C ILE A 40 1.15 -8.69 -21.38
N ASP A 41 1.10 -9.27 -22.58
CA ASP A 41 0.04 -10.16 -23.03
C ASP A 41 -0.09 -11.45 -22.22
N SER A 42 0.97 -11.90 -21.55
CA SER A 42 0.89 -13.07 -20.69
C SER A 42 0.16 -12.81 -19.38
N ILE A 43 0.00 -11.55 -18.96
CA ILE A 43 -0.61 -11.20 -17.67
C ILE A 43 -1.89 -10.36 -17.79
N PHE A 44 -1.99 -9.52 -18.81
CA PHE A 44 -3.13 -8.62 -18.99
C PHE A 44 -4.03 -9.08 -20.13
N GLU A 45 -5.34 -8.94 -19.93
CA GLU A 45 -6.38 -9.15 -20.94
C GLU A 45 -6.67 -7.83 -21.67
N LYS A 46 -6.66 -6.72 -20.92
CA LYS A 46 -7.02 -5.40 -21.44
C LYS A 46 -6.39 -4.30 -20.61
N ILE A 47 -5.89 -3.27 -21.28
CA ILE A 47 -5.41 -2.04 -20.64
C ILE A 47 -6.21 -0.87 -21.18
N THR A 48 -6.77 -0.05 -20.29
CA THR A 48 -7.57 1.13 -20.67
C THR A 48 -7.06 2.39 -19.98
N ALA A 49 -7.12 3.51 -20.70
CA ALA A 49 -6.78 4.83 -20.19
C ALA A 49 -8.03 5.71 -20.09
N ILE A 50 -8.28 6.26 -18.90
CA ILE A 50 -9.41 7.13 -18.60
C ILE A 50 -8.85 8.45 -18.05
N PRO A 51 -8.98 9.57 -18.76
CA PRO A 51 -8.53 10.86 -18.24
C PRO A 51 -9.41 11.23 -17.04
N LEU A 52 -8.80 11.61 -15.92
CA LEU A 52 -9.55 12.19 -14.82
C LEU A 52 -9.94 13.62 -15.19
N GLU A 53 -11.16 14.01 -14.82
CA GLU A 53 -11.65 15.36 -15.08
C GLU A 53 -10.74 16.40 -14.45
N THR A 54 -10.40 17.45 -15.21
CA THR A 54 -9.63 18.59 -14.74
C THR A 54 -10.53 19.82 -14.68
N ASN A 55 -10.65 20.41 -13.49
CA ASN A 55 -11.22 21.75 -13.31
C ASN A 55 -10.70 22.33 -11.99
N LYS A 56 -10.97 23.61 -11.73
CA LYS A 56 -10.50 24.32 -10.52
C LYS A 56 -10.88 23.68 -9.18
N ASN A 57 -11.90 22.82 -9.14
CA ASN A 57 -12.39 22.15 -7.93
C ASN A 57 -11.73 20.79 -7.68
N CYS A 58 -10.93 20.27 -8.61
CA CYS A 58 -10.39 18.91 -8.52
C CYS A 58 -8.95 18.78 -9.05
N LEU A 59 -8.16 19.86 -9.05
CA LEU A 59 -6.77 19.83 -9.52
C LEU A 59 -5.93 18.87 -8.68
N LEU A 60 -5.33 17.88 -9.35
CA LEU A 60 -4.44 16.90 -8.77
C LEU A 60 -3.00 17.36 -8.89
N THR A 61 -2.34 17.53 -7.75
CA THR A 61 -0.87 17.61 -7.66
C THR A 61 -0.29 16.19 -7.57
N SER A 62 0.85 16.02 -6.90
CA SER A 62 1.39 14.68 -6.65
C SER A 62 0.43 13.83 -5.82
N VAL A 63 0.17 12.61 -6.28
CA VAL A 63 -0.70 11.64 -5.58
C VAL A 63 0.08 10.94 -4.46
N PHE A 64 -0.51 10.93 -3.27
CA PHE A 64 0.02 10.23 -2.09
C PHE A 64 -0.56 8.82 -1.96
N LYS A 65 -1.88 8.71 -2.05
CA LYS A 65 -2.62 7.46 -1.92
C LYS A 65 -3.79 7.43 -2.89
N LEU A 66 -4.03 6.25 -3.47
CA LEU A 66 -5.20 5.96 -4.28
C LEU A 66 -5.85 4.68 -3.76
N THR A 67 -7.17 4.72 -3.55
CA THR A 67 -7.97 3.54 -3.20
C THR A 67 -9.15 3.44 -4.14
N VAL A 68 -9.51 2.22 -4.55
CA VAL A 68 -10.72 1.95 -5.32
C VAL A 68 -11.73 1.21 -4.45
N ARG A 69 -12.98 1.66 -4.45
CA ARG A 69 -14.11 1.00 -3.80
C ARG A 69 -15.31 1.13 -4.72
N ASP A 70 -15.95 0.00 -5.03
CA ASP A 70 -17.08 -0.07 -5.95
C ASP A 70 -16.78 0.61 -7.30
N SER A 71 -17.56 1.64 -7.65
CA SER A 71 -17.41 2.41 -8.89
C SER A 71 -16.64 3.73 -8.70
N PHE A 72 -15.94 3.90 -7.58
CA PHE A 72 -15.25 5.14 -7.23
C PHE A 72 -13.76 4.95 -7.02
N VAL A 73 -12.99 5.96 -7.43
CA VAL A 73 -11.57 6.10 -7.10
C VAL A 73 -11.40 7.30 -6.17
N PHE A 74 -10.75 7.06 -5.04
CA PHE A 74 -10.45 8.03 -4.01
C PHE A 74 -8.96 8.36 -4.10
N ILE A 75 -8.63 9.65 -4.24
CA ILE A 75 -7.26 10.11 -4.48
C ILE A 75 -6.93 11.17 -3.45
N GLN A 76 -5.93 10.87 -2.62
CA GLN A 76 -5.27 11.83 -1.76
C GLN A 76 -4.09 12.46 -2.50
N ASN A 77 -4.06 13.78 -2.59
CA ASN A 77 -2.94 14.52 -3.18
C ASN A 77 -2.02 15.12 -2.09
N ARG A 78 -0.94 15.79 -2.53
CA ARG A 78 0.06 16.44 -1.64
C ARG A 78 -0.48 17.60 -0.82
N MET A 79 -1.61 18.15 -1.21
CA MET A 79 -2.22 19.31 -0.57
C MET A 79 -3.26 18.93 0.49
N ASP A 80 -3.28 17.65 0.89
CA ASP A 80 -4.25 17.08 1.82
C ASP A 80 -5.71 17.09 1.29
N ASN A 81 -5.93 17.18 -0.02
CA ASN A 81 -7.27 17.01 -0.59
C ASN A 81 -7.57 15.52 -0.75
N LEU A 82 -8.81 15.13 -0.45
CA LEU A 82 -9.36 13.80 -0.78
C LEU A 82 -10.44 13.93 -1.85
N TYR A 83 -10.08 13.66 -3.10
CA TYR A 83 -11.02 13.74 -4.22
C TYR A 83 -11.58 12.37 -4.59
N VAL A 84 -12.85 12.36 -5.00
CA VAL A 84 -13.57 11.19 -5.48
C VAL A 84 -13.87 11.38 -6.96
N PHE A 85 -13.48 10.41 -7.77
CA PHE A 85 -13.82 10.35 -9.19
C PHE A 85 -14.56 9.06 -9.51
N SER A 86 -15.35 9.07 -10.58
CA SER A 86 -15.91 7.85 -11.16
C SER A 86 -14.81 6.99 -11.76
N LEU A 87 -14.75 5.71 -11.36
CA LEU A 87 -13.79 4.73 -11.89
C LEU A 87 -14.00 4.46 -13.39
N ASN A 88 -15.23 4.63 -13.88
CA ASN A 88 -15.59 4.29 -15.26
C ASN A 88 -15.47 5.49 -16.22
N SER A 89 -15.80 6.69 -15.76
CA SER A 89 -15.82 7.89 -16.62
C SER A 89 -14.69 8.88 -16.34
N GLY A 90 -13.99 8.75 -15.21
CA GLY A 90 -13.00 9.73 -14.74
C GLY A 90 -13.61 11.04 -14.27
N LYS A 91 -14.95 11.18 -14.25
CA LYS A 91 -15.63 12.40 -13.82
C LYS A 91 -15.45 12.67 -12.34
N PHE A 92 -15.22 13.93 -12.00
CA PHE A 92 -15.14 14.37 -10.62
C PHE A 92 -16.51 14.24 -9.96
N ILE A 93 -16.56 13.67 -8.77
CA ILE A 93 -17.78 13.48 -8.01
C ILE A 93 -17.86 14.49 -6.87
N LYS A 94 -16.81 14.56 -6.04
CA LYS A 94 -16.75 15.44 -4.87
C LYS A 94 -15.37 15.43 -4.21
N GLU A 95 -15.14 16.42 -3.36
CA GLU A 95 -14.09 16.43 -2.35
C GLU A 95 -14.69 15.97 -1.00
N ILE A 96 -13.88 15.29 -0.18
CA ILE A 96 -14.28 14.82 1.16
C ILE A 96 -13.48 15.55 2.23
N GLY A 97 -14.21 16.20 3.13
CA GLY A 97 -13.63 17.02 4.19
C GLY A 97 -12.90 18.25 3.64
N LYS A 98 -12.34 19.04 4.56
CA LYS A 98 -11.61 20.26 4.23
C LYS A 98 -10.55 20.52 5.28
N LYS A 99 -9.45 21.16 4.87
CA LYS A 99 -8.43 21.62 5.79
C LYS A 99 -8.93 22.76 6.68
N GLY A 100 -8.81 22.59 8.00
CA GLY A 100 -9.25 23.57 8.98
C GLY A 100 -9.38 23.00 10.40
N LYS A 101 -9.91 23.82 11.31
CA LYS A 101 -10.03 23.50 12.76
C LYS A 101 -11.47 23.28 13.22
N GLY A 102 -12.46 23.51 12.35
CA GLY A 102 -13.86 23.36 12.65
C GLY A 102 -14.33 21.90 12.75
N PRO A 103 -15.60 21.68 13.14
CA PRO A 103 -16.21 20.35 13.15
C PRO A 103 -16.15 19.71 11.76
N GLY A 104 -15.62 18.49 11.68
CA GLY A 104 -15.46 17.78 10.41
C GLY A 104 -14.34 18.29 9.51
N GLU A 105 -13.49 19.19 9.99
CA GLU A 105 -12.27 19.62 9.31
C GLU A 105 -11.03 18.88 9.87
N PHE A 106 -10.01 18.75 9.03
CA PHE A 106 -8.73 18.14 9.40
C PHE A 106 -7.56 19.11 9.23
N ILE A 107 -6.47 18.90 9.96
CA ILE A 107 -5.24 19.69 9.79
C ILE A 107 -4.25 18.98 8.88
N GLU A 108 -4.16 17.66 9.00
CA GLU A 108 -3.24 16.82 8.24
C GLU A 108 -3.98 15.56 7.78
N LEU A 109 -4.23 15.42 6.48
CA LEU A 109 -4.77 14.17 5.93
C LEU A 109 -3.61 13.16 5.86
N ARG A 110 -3.42 12.35 6.90
CA ARG A 110 -2.30 11.38 6.94
C ARG A 110 -2.59 10.11 6.17
N ASP A 111 -3.82 9.65 6.29
CA ASP A 111 -4.31 8.44 5.64
C ASP A 111 -5.84 8.49 5.55
N PHE A 112 -6.41 7.65 4.71
CA PHE A 112 -7.86 7.45 4.63
C PHE A 112 -8.22 6.02 4.25
N ASP A 113 -9.43 5.61 4.58
CA ASP A 113 -9.96 4.30 4.19
C ASP A 113 -11.50 4.34 4.09
N ILE A 114 -12.06 3.38 3.35
CA ILE A 114 -13.49 3.28 3.09
C ILE A 114 -14.01 1.98 3.72
N GLY A 115 -14.96 2.12 4.64
CA GLY A 115 -15.62 1.01 5.30
C GLY A 115 -16.55 0.23 4.36
N GLU A 116 -17.06 -0.91 4.83
CA GLU A 116 -17.90 -1.78 4.01
C GLU A 116 -19.21 -1.12 3.56
N THR A 117 -19.77 -0.25 4.41
CA THR A 117 -20.99 0.52 4.14
C THR A 117 -20.76 1.73 3.20
N GLY A 118 -19.51 1.97 2.82
CA GLY A 118 -19.09 3.15 2.06
C GLY A 118 -18.78 4.37 2.93
N ASP A 119 -18.88 4.27 4.26
CA ASP A 119 -18.44 5.33 5.17
C ASP A 119 -16.93 5.59 5.01
N ILE A 120 -16.55 6.86 5.08
CA ILE A 120 -15.18 7.31 4.79
C ILE A 120 -14.52 7.73 6.10
N TYR A 121 -13.31 7.25 6.31
CA TYR A 121 -12.54 7.52 7.51
C TYR A 121 -11.25 8.24 7.12
N ILE A 122 -10.96 9.37 7.78
CA ILE A 122 -9.76 10.17 7.57
C ILE A 122 -8.95 10.18 8.85
N LEU A 123 -7.68 9.79 8.76
CA LEU A 123 -6.72 9.94 9.86
C LEU A 123 -6.15 11.36 9.83
N ASP A 124 -6.46 12.11 10.88
CA ASP A 124 -5.90 13.45 11.16
C ASP A 124 -5.11 13.41 12.46
N TYR A 125 -3.81 13.19 12.33
CA TYR A 125 -2.89 13.02 13.45
C TYR A 125 -3.37 11.98 14.49
N LYS A 126 -3.83 12.44 15.67
CA LYS A 126 -4.31 11.63 16.79
C LYS A 126 -5.82 11.42 16.78
N LYS A 127 -6.52 11.72 15.69
CA LYS A 127 -7.94 11.44 15.56
C LYS A 127 -8.28 10.81 14.22
N ILE A 128 -9.37 10.04 14.17
CA ILE A 128 -10.01 9.62 12.92
C ILE A 128 -11.36 10.31 12.80
N LEU A 129 -11.61 10.95 11.67
CA LEU A 129 -12.86 11.59 11.32
C LEU A 129 -13.69 10.61 10.47
N LYS A 130 -14.95 10.37 10.86
CA LYS A 130 -15.90 9.57 10.10
C LYS A 130 -16.82 10.50 9.29
N TYR A 131 -16.99 10.19 8.01
CA TYR A 131 -17.95 10.78 7.11
C TYR A 131 -18.86 9.68 6.55
N THR A 132 -20.10 10.04 6.23
CA THR A 132 -20.97 9.15 5.46
C THR A 132 -20.39 8.92 4.06
N LYS A 133 -20.88 7.90 3.34
CA LYS A 133 -20.59 7.72 1.90
C LYS A 133 -20.88 8.97 1.05
N ASN A 134 -21.74 9.86 1.53
CA ASN A 134 -22.09 11.11 0.85
C ASN A 134 -21.09 12.24 1.13
N GLY A 135 -20.17 12.08 2.09
CA GLY A 135 -19.17 13.09 2.46
C GLY A 135 -19.63 14.01 3.60
N VAL A 136 -20.73 13.67 4.27
CA VAL A 136 -21.22 14.42 5.44
C VAL A 136 -20.49 13.94 6.69
N TYR A 137 -19.88 14.85 7.44
CA TYR A 137 -19.21 14.53 8.70
C TYR A 137 -20.20 13.95 9.73
N VAL A 138 -19.76 12.92 10.45
CA VAL A 138 -20.56 12.20 11.46
C VAL A 138 -19.99 12.42 12.86
N LYS A 139 -18.76 11.95 13.10
CA LYS A 139 -18.11 11.99 14.41
C LYS A 139 -16.59 11.85 14.28
N LYS A 140 -15.87 12.03 15.39
CA LYS A 140 -14.43 11.80 15.48
C LYS A 140 -14.09 10.83 16.60
N TYR A 141 -13.06 10.02 16.39
CA TYR A 141 -12.40 9.18 17.39
C TYR A 141 -11.11 9.87 17.78
N MET A 142 -10.87 10.11 19.07
CA MET A 142 -9.66 10.75 19.58
C MET A 142 -8.80 9.71 20.28
N PHE A 143 -7.55 9.53 19.86
CA PHE A 143 -6.62 8.56 20.43
C PHE A 143 -5.61 9.25 21.33
N GLU A 144 -5.63 8.89 22.61
CA GLU A 144 -4.69 9.42 23.59
C GLU A 144 -3.44 8.54 23.69
N PHE A 145 -2.44 8.87 22.86
CA PHE A 145 -1.06 8.41 23.05
C PHE A 145 -0.28 9.47 23.83
N THR A 146 -0.60 9.65 25.10
CA THR A 146 0.07 10.63 25.98
C THR A 146 1.41 10.08 26.48
N PRO A 147 2.39 10.93 26.82
CA PRO A 147 3.65 10.48 27.43
C PRO A 147 3.43 9.61 28.68
N ASP A 148 2.40 9.90 29.47
CA ASP A 148 2.06 9.16 30.70
C ASP A 148 1.46 7.77 30.42
N SER A 149 0.94 7.53 29.21
CA SER A 149 0.27 6.27 28.84
C SER A 149 1.24 5.09 28.60
N LYS A 150 2.56 5.31 28.68
CA LYS A 150 3.63 4.39 28.23
C LYS A 150 3.52 3.94 26.75
N ILE A 151 2.50 4.38 26.02
CA ILE A 151 2.27 4.09 24.61
C ILE A 151 2.81 5.26 23.80
N ARG A 152 3.76 4.97 22.92
CA ARG A 152 4.27 5.94 21.96
C ARG A 152 3.86 5.53 20.56
N CYS A 153 2.91 6.26 19.99
CA CYS A 153 2.45 6.09 18.63
C CYS A 153 2.33 7.47 17.95
N ASN A 154 2.93 7.62 16.78
CA ASN A 154 2.69 8.74 15.88
C ASN A 154 1.91 8.20 14.67
N PRO A 155 0.58 8.16 14.71
CA PRO A 155 -0.23 7.48 13.69
C PRO A 155 0.11 8.00 12.30
N THR A 156 0.54 7.11 11.41
CA THR A 156 0.82 7.46 10.01
C THR A 156 -0.19 6.82 9.06
N GLN A 157 -0.69 5.63 9.40
CA GLN A 157 -1.63 4.87 8.58
C GLN A 157 -2.55 4.03 9.45
N PHE A 158 -3.67 3.59 8.89
CA PHE A 158 -4.57 2.69 9.59
C PHE A 158 -5.27 1.68 8.68
N GLY A 159 -5.76 0.60 9.27
CA GLY A 159 -6.72 -0.32 8.67
C GLY A 159 -8.01 -0.38 9.49
N LEU A 160 -9.16 -0.30 8.83
CA LEU A 160 -10.49 -0.49 9.42
C LEU A 160 -10.79 -1.96 9.73
N SER A 161 -11.38 -2.22 10.90
CA SER A 161 -12.07 -3.47 11.25
C SER A 161 -13.59 -3.29 11.13
N ASN A 162 -14.38 -4.35 10.97
CA ASN A 162 -15.83 -4.26 10.70
C ASN A 162 -16.66 -3.60 11.82
N ILE A 163 -16.12 -3.51 13.04
CA ILE A 163 -16.81 -2.91 14.22
C ILE A 163 -16.11 -1.61 14.63
N GLU A 164 -15.96 -0.63 13.72
CA GLU A 164 -15.33 0.68 13.99
C GLU A 164 -14.04 0.63 14.83
N ASN A 165 -13.30 -0.48 14.78
CA ASN A 165 -11.99 -0.62 15.40
C ASN A 165 -10.92 -0.27 14.36
N PHE A 166 -9.79 0.21 14.85
CA PHE A 166 -8.70 0.70 14.02
C PHE A 166 -7.41 -0.03 14.34
N HIS A 167 -6.75 -0.55 13.32
CA HIS A 167 -5.36 -0.96 13.40
C HIS A 167 -4.49 0.24 13.05
N ILE A 168 -3.93 0.92 14.06
CA ILE A 168 -3.14 2.13 13.89
C ILE A 168 -1.66 1.76 13.76
N TRP A 169 -1.06 2.17 12.65
CA TRP A 169 0.39 2.06 12.42
C TRP A 169 1.09 3.36 12.82
N GLY A 170 1.99 3.27 13.80
CA GLY A 170 2.75 4.42 14.31
C GLY A 170 4.18 4.53 13.76
N GLY A 171 4.69 3.47 13.12
CA GLY A 171 6.10 3.34 12.80
C GLY A 171 6.98 3.45 14.06
N SER A 172 8.24 3.84 13.89
CA SER A 172 9.15 4.03 15.03
C SER A 172 9.85 5.39 15.04
N ILE A 173 9.35 6.37 14.29
CA ILE A 173 10.01 7.68 14.18
C ILE A 173 10.06 8.33 15.57
N GLY A 174 11.28 8.71 15.99
CA GLY A 174 11.54 9.31 17.29
C GLY A 174 11.76 8.32 18.44
N ILE A 175 11.46 7.02 18.25
CA ILE A 175 11.76 5.97 19.22
C ILE A 175 13.26 5.67 19.16
N LYS A 176 13.98 5.91 20.26
CA LYS A 176 15.45 5.77 20.34
C LYS A 176 15.88 4.40 20.90
N ASN A 177 15.12 3.87 21.85
CA ASN A 177 15.26 2.54 22.44
C ASN A 177 13.87 1.99 22.79
N ASN A 178 13.82 0.69 23.06
CA ASN A 178 12.63 -0.04 23.51
C ASN A 178 13.05 -1.10 24.52
N ASP A 179 13.96 -0.73 25.44
CA ASP A 179 14.64 -1.66 26.36
C ASP A 179 13.65 -2.29 27.35
N ASP A 180 12.54 -1.60 27.62
CA ASP A 180 11.41 -2.06 28.44
C ASP A 180 10.38 -2.89 27.65
N ASN A 181 10.60 -3.10 26.35
CA ASN A 181 9.75 -3.85 25.42
C ASN A 181 8.27 -3.39 25.38
N ASN A 182 7.99 -2.13 25.70
CA ASN A 182 6.62 -1.61 25.76
C ASN A 182 6.14 -0.92 24.46
N LEU A 183 7.03 -0.72 23.49
CA LEU A 183 6.74 0.00 22.26
C LEU A 183 6.56 -0.96 21.08
N PHE A 184 5.49 -0.70 20.32
CA PHE A 184 5.03 -1.52 19.21
C PHE A 184 4.82 -0.65 17.96
N LEU A 185 4.99 -1.25 16.78
CA LEU A 185 4.77 -0.55 15.51
C LEU A 185 3.28 -0.37 15.20
N MET A 186 2.42 -1.24 15.76
CA MET A 186 0.98 -1.24 15.51
C MET A 186 0.15 -1.48 16.77
N TYR A 187 -0.98 -0.79 16.86
CA TYR A 187 -1.94 -0.89 17.97
C TYR A 187 -3.35 -1.12 17.41
N LYS A 188 -4.12 -2.05 18.00
CA LYS A 188 -5.57 -2.16 17.73
C LYS A 188 -6.31 -1.33 18.75
N ILE A 189 -7.21 -0.50 18.27
CA ILE A 189 -7.98 0.46 19.07
C ILE A 189 -9.45 0.22 18.81
N ASN A 190 -10.26 0.20 19.87
CA ASN A 190 -11.70 0.05 19.72
C ASN A 190 -12.42 1.38 19.42
N ASP A 191 -13.73 1.31 19.22
CA ASP A 191 -14.63 2.45 18.99
C ASP A 191 -14.66 3.46 20.15
N LYS A 192 -14.26 3.04 21.36
CA LYS A 192 -14.06 3.88 22.56
C LYS A 192 -12.66 4.49 22.67
N ALA A 193 -11.83 4.33 21.64
CA ALA A 193 -10.44 4.78 21.60
C ALA A 193 -9.48 4.10 22.59
N GLU A 194 -9.83 2.92 23.10
CA GLU A 194 -8.99 2.14 24.01
C GLU A 194 -8.07 1.20 23.22
N VAL A 195 -6.80 1.11 23.61
CA VAL A 195 -5.86 0.13 23.03
C VAL A 195 -6.17 -1.26 23.56
N VAL A 196 -6.64 -2.14 22.68
CA VAL A 196 -7.06 -3.51 23.01
C VAL A 196 -6.06 -4.59 22.56
N ALA A 197 -5.10 -4.22 21.70
CA ALA A 197 -3.98 -5.10 21.33
C ALA A 197 -2.77 -4.31 20.82
N ARG A 198 -1.59 -4.92 20.89
CA ARG A 198 -0.31 -4.37 20.39
C ARG A 198 0.40 -5.42 19.56
N TYR A 199 1.00 -5.02 18.43
CA TYR A 199 1.65 -5.93 17.49
C TYR A 199 2.99 -5.38 17.01
N PHE A 200 3.91 -6.30 16.72
CA PHE A 200 5.24 -6.01 16.18
C PHE A 200 6.08 -5.10 17.09
N PRO A 201 6.71 -5.67 18.14
CA PRO A 201 7.62 -4.92 19.01
C PRO A 201 8.67 -4.15 18.22
N VAL A 202 8.95 -2.92 18.63
CA VAL A 202 9.96 -2.07 17.98
C VAL A 202 11.34 -2.59 18.35
N ASN A 203 11.97 -3.31 17.44
CA ASN A 203 13.34 -3.83 17.61
C ASN A 203 14.41 -2.96 16.92
N HIS A 204 14.01 -2.14 15.96
CA HIS A 204 14.89 -1.26 15.19
C HIS A 204 14.10 -0.08 14.64
N THR A 205 14.81 0.97 14.23
CA THR A 205 14.16 2.10 13.59
C THR A 205 13.60 1.70 12.23
N TYR A 206 12.29 1.90 12.05
CA TYR A 206 11.55 1.65 10.84
C TYR A 206 10.82 2.91 10.37
N THR A 207 11.05 3.26 9.12
CA THR A 207 10.31 4.32 8.41
C THR A 207 9.11 3.69 7.73
N THR A 208 7.94 4.27 7.94
CA THR A 208 6.67 3.79 7.38
C THR A 208 6.69 3.84 5.85
N HIS A 209 5.99 2.90 5.20
CA HIS A 209 5.83 2.88 3.75
C HIS A 209 4.50 3.52 3.36
N TYR A 210 4.43 4.13 2.18
CA TYR A 210 3.23 4.83 1.69
C TYR A 210 1.98 3.94 1.58
N ASN A 211 2.14 2.61 1.47
CA ASN A 211 1.04 1.64 1.42
C ASN A 211 1.29 0.49 2.40
N GLN A 212 1.31 0.81 3.70
CA GLN A 212 1.56 -0.15 4.78
C GLN A 212 0.43 -1.20 4.82
N PHE A 213 -0.82 -0.74 4.75
CA PHE A 213 -2.00 -1.59 4.64
C PHE A 213 -2.47 -1.66 3.18
N SER A 214 -2.46 -2.85 2.58
CA SER A 214 -3.07 -3.10 1.28
C SER A 214 -4.32 -3.94 1.46
N ARG A 215 -5.49 -3.34 1.20
CA ARG A 215 -6.78 -4.02 1.37
C ARG A 215 -6.96 -5.12 0.32
N PHE A 216 -7.45 -6.27 0.75
CA PHE A 216 -7.98 -7.32 -0.12
C PHE A 216 -9.21 -7.95 0.54
N SER A 217 -10.38 -7.85 -0.09
CA SER A 217 -11.65 -8.23 0.52
C SER A 217 -11.85 -7.51 1.87
N ASN A 218 -11.99 -8.26 2.97
CA ASN A 218 -12.34 -7.77 4.30
C ASN A 218 -11.14 -7.76 5.26
N HIS A 219 -9.92 -7.92 4.74
CA HIS A 219 -8.68 -7.86 5.51
C HIS A 219 -7.64 -6.99 4.77
N TYR A 220 -6.50 -6.73 5.43
CA TYR A 220 -5.36 -6.08 4.81
C TYR A 220 -4.16 -7.01 4.80
N ASN A 221 -3.42 -6.97 3.70
CA ASN A 221 -2.05 -7.42 3.66
C ASN A 221 -1.14 -6.34 4.23
N LEU A 222 -0.25 -6.74 5.13
CA LEU A 222 0.65 -5.87 5.86
C LEU A 222 2.07 -6.43 5.82
N GLN A 223 3.05 -5.59 5.48
CA GLN A 223 4.47 -5.93 5.62
C GLN A 223 5.11 -5.10 6.75
N PRO A 224 5.42 -5.69 7.91
CA PRO A 224 5.56 -4.90 9.13
C PRO A 224 6.92 -4.21 9.29
N TRP A 225 8.04 -4.80 8.87
CA TRP A 225 9.34 -4.14 9.02
C TRP A 225 10.34 -4.51 7.93
N PHE A 226 11.40 -3.71 7.86
CA PHE A 226 12.47 -3.89 6.89
C PHE A 226 13.21 -5.21 7.11
N GLY A 227 13.44 -5.98 6.04
CA GLY A 227 14.11 -7.28 6.10
C GLY A 227 13.20 -8.43 6.50
N SER A 228 11.93 -8.17 6.83
CA SER A 228 10.92 -9.23 6.85
C SER A 228 10.49 -9.57 5.43
N ASN A 229 10.54 -10.85 5.10
CA ASN A 229 9.98 -11.41 3.86
C ASN A 229 8.54 -11.93 4.05
N ASN A 230 7.94 -11.63 5.20
CA ASN A 230 6.63 -12.11 5.56
C ASN A 230 5.57 -11.03 5.31
N ILE A 231 4.42 -11.47 4.80
CA ILE A 231 3.22 -10.64 4.62
C ILE A 231 2.14 -11.20 5.53
N TYR A 232 1.55 -10.33 6.32
CA TYR A 232 0.58 -10.68 7.34
C TYR A 232 -0.82 -10.25 6.89
N SER A 233 -1.83 -11.06 7.23
CA SER A 233 -3.23 -10.67 7.17
C SER A 233 -3.59 -9.92 8.46
N VAL A 234 -4.29 -8.81 8.32
CA VAL A 234 -4.84 -8.04 9.43
C VAL A 234 -6.35 -7.91 9.25
N ASP A 235 -7.11 -8.37 10.22
CA ASP A 235 -8.57 -8.35 10.24
C ASP A 235 -9.11 -8.20 11.67
N ASP A 236 -10.42 -8.39 11.86
CA ASP A 236 -11.09 -8.28 13.15
C ASP A 236 -10.54 -9.26 14.20
N ASN A 237 -10.05 -10.42 13.78
CA ASN A 237 -9.50 -11.45 14.67
C ASN A 237 -8.05 -11.16 15.08
N GLY A 238 -7.38 -10.24 14.37
CA GLY A 238 -6.04 -9.78 14.70
C GLY A 238 -5.09 -9.94 13.53
N VAL A 239 -3.88 -10.44 13.82
CA VAL A 239 -2.78 -10.49 12.85
C VAL A 239 -2.32 -11.93 12.68
N SER A 240 -2.23 -12.40 11.44
CA SER A 240 -1.75 -13.75 11.11
C SER A 240 -0.76 -13.74 9.95
N LEU A 241 0.25 -14.63 9.99
CA LEU A 241 1.18 -14.78 8.87
C LEU A 241 0.45 -15.40 7.67
N LYS A 242 0.47 -14.75 6.51
CA LYS A 242 -0.27 -15.19 5.32
C LYS A 242 0.65 -15.68 4.21
N TYR A 243 1.65 -14.87 3.86
CA TYR A 243 2.63 -15.21 2.82
C TYR A 243 4.05 -15.13 3.36
N SER A 244 4.92 -16.01 2.88
CA SER A 244 6.36 -15.89 3.04
C SER A 244 7.03 -15.87 1.67
N ILE A 245 7.79 -14.81 1.39
CA ILE A 245 8.48 -14.61 0.12
C ILE A 245 9.88 -15.20 0.23
N ASP A 246 10.19 -16.16 -0.64
CA ASP A 246 11.50 -16.79 -0.69
C ASP A 246 12.27 -16.27 -1.91
N PHE A 247 13.40 -15.60 -1.67
CA PHE A 247 14.28 -15.09 -2.71
C PHE A 247 15.44 -16.05 -3.03
N GLY A 248 15.33 -17.32 -2.62
CA GLY A 248 16.37 -18.33 -2.79
C GLY A 248 17.68 -17.89 -2.13
N LYS A 249 18.78 -17.92 -2.88
CA LYS A 249 20.11 -17.48 -2.41
C LYS A 249 20.18 -16.01 -2.03
N LEU A 250 19.22 -15.19 -2.48
CA LEU A 250 19.18 -13.75 -2.19
C LEU A 250 18.38 -13.42 -0.93
N THR A 251 17.81 -14.43 -0.27
CA THR A 251 17.17 -14.27 1.04
C THR A 251 18.23 -13.85 2.06
N MET A 252 17.94 -12.78 2.81
CA MET A 252 18.83 -12.31 3.86
C MET A 252 18.81 -13.27 5.04
N ASN A 253 19.94 -13.94 5.27
CA ASN A 253 20.11 -14.91 6.38
C ASN A 253 20.85 -14.30 7.58
N GLU A 254 21.18 -13.02 7.51
CA GLU A 254 21.83 -12.28 8.59
C GLU A 254 20.79 -11.54 9.45
N ASN A 255 21.01 -11.52 10.76
CA ASN A 255 20.21 -10.70 11.66
C ASN A 255 20.50 -9.22 11.44
N ILE A 256 19.44 -8.41 11.41
CA ILE A 256 19.57 -6.95 11.38
C ILE A 256 20.19 -6.50 12.73
N PRO A 257 21.30 -5.75 12.72
CA PRO A 257 21.90 -5.26 13.95
C PRO A 257 20.92 -4.40 14.78
N LYS A 258 20.78 -4.71 16.08
CA LYS A 258 19.85 -3.99 16.98
C LYS A 258 20.18 -2.50 17.13
N ASN A 259 21.46 -2.14 17.04
CA ASN A 259 21.94 -0.77 17.19
C ASN A 259 21.71 0.11 15.94
N PHE A 260 21.03 -0.41 14.93
CA PHE A 260 20.87 0.30 13.68
C PHE A 260 19.76 1.38 13.73
N LYS A 261 20.16 2.63 13.52
CA LYS A 261 19.32 3.82 13.75
C LYS A 261 18.62 4.42 12.53
N ILE A 262 18.98 4.05 11.29
CA ILE A 262 18.43 4.70 10.08
C ILE A 262 18.30 3.71 8.93
N SER A 263 17.12 3.10 8.68
CA SER A 263 16.89 2.05 7.64
C SER A 263 17.72 2.22 6.33
N THR A 264 17.89 3.45 5.86
CA THR A 264 18.69 3.86 4.70
C THR A 264 20.17 3.45 4.72
N LYS A 265 20.90 3.54 5.85
CA LYS A 265 22.34 3.22 5.88
C LYS A 265 22.58 1.70 5.70
N TYR A 266 21.79 0.86 6.35
CA TYR A 266 21.91 -0.60 6.27
C TYR A 266 21.40 -1.10 4.93
N LYS A 267 20.35 -0.46 4.37
CA LYS A 267 19.96 -0.65 2.96
C LYS A 267 21.11 -0.44 1.98
N LYS A 268 22.04 0.50 2.25
CA LYS A 268 23.24 0.69 1.42
C LYS A 268 24.24 -0.45 1.61
N GLU A 269 24.45 -0.91 2.84
CA GLU A 269 25.38 -2.00 3.18
C GLU A 269 25.00 -3.35 2.57
N ILE A 270 23.69 -3.65 2.48
CA ILE A 270 23.18 -4.89 1.88
C ILE A 270 22.83 -4.76 0.39
N LYS A 271 22.97 -3.56 -0.19
CA LYS A 271 22.55 -3.29 -1.57
C LYS A 271 23.29 -4.22 -2.54
N GLY A 272 22.52 -4.98 -3.32
CA GLY A 272 23.07 -5.90 -4.31
C GLY A 272 23.54 -7.25 -3.75
N LYS A 273 23.56 -7.43 -2.42
CA LYS A 273 23.82 -8.72 -1.75
C LYS A 273 22.53 -9.51 -1.55
N TYR A 274 21.51 -8.84 -0.99
CA TYR A 274 20.23 -9.47 -0.64
C TYR A 274 19.04 -8.75 -1.28
N ALA A 275 18.00 -9.52 -1.60
CA ALA A 275 16.70 -8.99 -1.93
C ALA A 275 16.10 -8.32 -0.68
N ASN A 276 15.52 -7.13 -0.85
CA ASN A 276 14.97 -6.38 0.27
C ASN A 276 13.85 -5.43 -0.18
N SER A 277 13.22 -4.75 0.79
CA SER A 277 12.24 -3.70 0.52
C SER A 277 11.10 -4.17 -0.40
N ILE A 278 10.40 -5.25 -0.04
CA ILE A 278 9.09 -5.55 -0.63
C ILE A 278 8.21 -4.30 -0.49
N ARG A 279 7.46 -3.93 -1.53
CA ARG A 279 6.60 -2.75 -1.58
C ARG A 279 5.42 -3.01 -2.51
N ASN A 280 4.36 -2.23 -2.31
CA ASN A 280 3.15 -2.24 -3.13
C ASN A 280 2.58 -3.66 -3.28
N PHE A 281 2.50 -4.39 -2.16
CA PHE A 281 1.94 -5.74 -2.15
C PHE A 281 0.43 -5.67 -2.33
N ILE A 282 -0.02 -5.88 -3.55
CA ILE A 282 -1.43 -5.86 -3.95
C ILE A 282 -1.87 -7.28 -4.21
N GLU A 283 -2.94 -7.69 -3.55
CA GLU A 283 -3.58 -8.98 -3.80
C GLU A 283 -4.93 -8.76 -4.47
N THR A 284 -5.21 -9.58 -5.47
CA THR A 284 -6.50 -9.71 -6.12
C THR A 284 -7.06 -11.11 -5.90
N LYS A 285 -8.23 -11.39 -6.50
CA LYS A 285 -8.83 -12.71 -6.44
C LYS A 285 -7.86 -13.77 -6.98
N ASP A 286 -7.28 -13.51 -8.14
CA ASP A 286 -6.47 -14.49 -8.87
C ASP A 286 -4.97 -14.16 -8.91
N TRP A 287 -4.54 -12.98 -8.46
CA TRP A 287 -3.14 -12.53 -8.57
C TRP A 287 -2.59 -11.91 -7.29
N ILE A 288 -1.26 -11.88 -7.21
CA ILE A 288 -0.49 -11.05 -6.30
C ILE A 288 0.52 -10.26 -7.14
N HIS A 289 0.59 -8.95 -6.89
CA HIS A 289 1.58 -8.06 -7.47
C HIS A 289 2.36 -7.37 -6.37
N PHE A 290 3.68 -7.29 -6.51
CA PHE A 290 4.52 -6.47 -5.65
C PHE A 290 5.83 -6.15 -6.35
N ARG A 291 6.64 -5.29 -5.73
CA ARG A 291 8.03 -5.10 -6.13
C ARG A 291 8.97 -5.27 -4.96
N PHE A 292 10.22 -5.58 -5.24
CA PHE A 292 11.31 -5.56 -4.27
C PHE A 292 12.56 -4.94 -4.90
N ASN A 293 13.61 -4.73 -4.12
CA ASN A 293 14.88 -4.23 -4.60
C ASN A 293 15.95 -5.33 -4.57
N TYR A 294 16.59 -5.54 -5.71
CA TYR A 294 17.82 -6.30 -5.87
C TYR A 294 18.64 -5.69 -7.03
N LYS A 295 19.74 -4.99 -6.70
CA LYS A 295 20.52 -4.10 -7.61
C LYS A 295 19.70 -2.93 -8.20
N LYS A 296 18.54 -3.22 -8.80
CA LYS A 296 17.46 -2.33 -9.21
C LYS A 296 16.12 -2.79 -8.60
N SER A 297 15.02 -2.13 -8.92
CA SER A 297 13.68 -2.63 -8.54
C SER A 297 13.27 -3.76 -9.47
N VAL A 298 12.71 -4.82 -8.89
CA VAL A 298 12.17 -5.98 -9.60
C VAL A 298 10.67 -6.05 -9.30
N TYR A 299 9.86 -6.14 -10.33
CA TYR A 299 8.41 -6.27 -10.26
C TYR A 299 8.02 -7.74 -10.39
N VAL A 300 7.01 -8.16 -9.62
CA VAL A 300 6.56 -9.54 -9.53
C VAL A 300 5.06 -9.60 -9.80
N TYR A 301 4.64 -10.55 -10.62
CA TYR A 301 3.25 -10.92 -10.85
C TYR A 301 3.12 -12.42 -10.63
N TYR A 302 2.32 -12.81 -9.65
CA TYR A 302 2.11 -14.20 -9.26
C TYR A 302 0.66 -14.60 -9.45
N SER A 303 0.40 -15.63 -10.26
CA SER A 303 -0.95 -16.21 -10.38
C SER A 303 -1.20 -17.13 -9.19
N LYS A 304 -2.26 -16.83 -8.43
CA LYS A 304 -2.66 -17.63 -7.26
C LYS A 304 -3.17 -19.03 -7.66
N ARG A 305 -3.69 -19.19 -8.88
CA ARG A 305 -4.23 -20.47 -9.37
C ARG A 305 -3.14 -21.35 -9.96
N THR A 306 -2.41 -20.87 -10.97
CA THR A 306 -1.37 -21.66 -11.66
C THR A 306 -0.06 -21.72 -10.90
N LYS A 307 0.14 -20.82 -9.92
CA LYS A 307 1.41 -20.64 -9.20
C LYS A 307 2.56 -20.11 -10.07
N ASN A 308 2.28 -19.73 -11.32
CA ASN A 308 3.26 -19.13 -12.21
C ASN A 308 3.68 -17.74 -11.70
N ILE A 309 4.96 -17.43 -11.87
CA ILE A 309 5.58 -16.17 -11.50
C ILE A 309 6.18 -15.53 -12.74
N PHE A 310 5.83 -14.26 -12.94
CA PHE A 310 6.42 -13.39 -13.95
C PHE A 310 7.14 -12.27 -13.23
N THR A 311 8.44 -12.13 -13.51
CA THR A 311 9.26 -11.06 -12.96
C THR A 311 9.70 -10.12 -14.05
N TYR A 312 10.01 -8.88 -13.70
CA TYR A 312 10.63 -7.96 -14.62
C TYR A 312 11.49 -6.94 -13.87
N MET A 313 12.73 -6.75 -14.32
CA MET A 313 13.65 -5.76 -13.81
C MET A 313 13.97 -4.75 -14.93
N PRO A 314 13.53 -3.49 -14.84
CA PRO A 314 13.75 -2.51 -15.90
C PRO A 314 15.23 -2.29 -16.25
N GLU A 315 15.58 -2.41 -17.53
CA GLU A 315 16.84 -1.93 -18.07
C GLU A 315 16.78 -0.45 -18.49
N LYS A 316 17.94 0.20 -18.65
CA LYS A 316 17.97 1.62 -19.04
C LYS A 316 17.41 1.72 -20.47
N LYS A 317 16.36 2.53 -20.65
CA LYS A 317 15.62 2.77 -21.90
C LYS A 317 14.75 1.60 -22.38
N GLU A 318 13.94 1.02 -21.50
CA GLU A 318 12.81 0.25 -22.00
C GLU A 318 11.65 1.16 -22.41
N SER A 319 11.38 1.13 -23.71
CA SER A 319 10.35 1.76 -24.53
C SER A 319 8.91 1.37 -24.14
N GLN A 320 8.63 1.00 -22.90
CA GLN A 320 7.31 0.48 -22.54
C GLN A 320 6.79 1.22 -21.30
N ILE A 321 5.96 2.26 -21.52
CA ILE A 321 5.38 3.07 -20.42
C ILE A 321 4.67 2.19 -19.38
N ILE A 322 4.07 1.08 -19.82
CA ILE A 322 3.42 0.09 -18.95
C ILE A 322 4.40 -0.44 -17.89
N LYS A 323 5.63 -0.75 -18.30
CA LYS A 323 6.65 -1.34 -17.42
C LYS A 323 7.35 -0.30 -16.56
N THR A 324 7.49 0.92 -17.08
CA THR A 324 8.32 1.96 -16.45
C THR A 324 7.53 2.85 -15.49
N TYR A 325 6.26 3.18 -15.80
CA TYR A 325 5.52 4.23 -15.10
C TYR A 325 4.26 3.75 -14.38
N MET A 326 3.85 2.49 -14.54
CA MET A 326 2.73 1.93 -13.79
C MET A 326 3.15 1.56 -12.37
N GLN A 327 2.84 2.44 -11.42
CA GLN A 327 3.18 2.21 -10.02
C GLN A 327 2.23 1.26 -9.27
N ASN A 328 1.09 0.89 -9.89
CA ASN A 328 -0.01 0.07 -9.34
C ASN A 328 -0.32 0.47 -7.90
N TYR A 329 -1.21 1.43 -7.72
CA TYR A 329 -1.56 1.98 -6.41
C TYR A 329 -2.61 1.14 -5.68
N SER A 330 -3.57 0.57 -6.41
CA SER A 330 -4.70 -0.18 -5.87
C SER A 330 -5.14 -1.27 -6.85
N SER A 331 -6.09 -2.10 -6.43
CA SER A 331 -6.84 -2.99 -7.33
C SER A 331 -8.34 -2.90 -7.10
N SER A 332 -9.10 -3.43 -8.06
CA SER A 332 -10.52 -3.77 -7.92
C SER A 332 -10.78 -5.04 -8.73
N ASP A 333 -11.29 -6.08 -8.07
CA ASP A 333 -11.28 -7.46 -8.57
C ASP A 333 -9.89 -7.84 -9.10
N ASN A 334 -9.80 -8.35 -10.32
CA ASN A 334 -8.55 -8.65 -11.02
C ASN A 334 -8.07 -7.49 -11.89
N THR A 335 -8.35 -6.24 -11.52
CA THR A 335 -7.90 -5.07 -12.26
C THR A 335 -6.91 -4.28 -11.41
N LEU A 336 -5.67 -4.15 -11.88
CA LEU A 336 -4.70 -3.25 -11.28
C LEU A 336 -4.96 -1.81 -11.72
N ILE A 337 -4.80 -0.87 -10.80
CA ILE A 337 -5.13 0.54 -11.00
C ILE A 337 -3.87 1.38 -10.80
N SER A 338 -3.54 2.16 -11.81
CA SER A 338 -2.40 3.09 -11.82
C SER A 338 -2.83 4.49 -12.25
N LEU A 339 -2.00 5.47 -11.93
CA LEU A 339 -2.10 6.84 -12.45
C LEU A 339 -0.82 7.19 -13.19
N ILE A 340 -0.95 7.89 -14.30
CA ILE A 340 0.18 8.44 -15.06
C ILE A 340 -0.13 9.89 -15.41
N GLU A 341 0.82 10.79 -15.17
CA GLU A 341 0.71 12.19 -15.58
C GLU A 341 0.68 12.30 -17.12
N PRO A 342 -0.19 13.15 -17.71
CA PRO A 342 -0.27 13.32 -19.16
C PRO A 342 1.08 13.67 -19.80
N ARG A 343 1.85 14.58 -19.18
CA ARG A 343 3.19 14.98 -19.65
C ARG A 343 4.13 13.78 -19.86
N ILE A 344 4.16 12.83 -18.92
CA ILE A 344 4.99 11.62 -19.03
C ILE A 344 4.61 10.82 -20.28
N ILE A 345 3.30 10.72 -20.57
CA ILE A 345 2.83 9.97 -21.74
C ILE A 345 3.20 10.72 -23.01
N ILE A 346 2.96 12.04 -23.07
CA ILE A 346 3.29 12.88 -24.24
C ILE A 346 4.78 12.78 -24.60
N GLU A 347 5.68 12.87 -23.61
CA GLU A 347 7.14 12.83 -23.83
C GLU A 347 7.68 11.48 -24.32
N ASN A 348 6.92 10.40 -24.10
CA ASN A 348 7.39 9.03 -24.27
C ASN A 348 6.55 8.19 -25.24
N ILE A 349 5.36 8.63 -25.64
CA ILE A 349 4.43 7.79 -26.42
C ILE A 349 4.98 7.36 -27.78
N GLU A 350 5.71 8.24 -28.47
CA GLU A 350 6.32 7.88 -29.75
C GLU A 350 7.49 6.93 -29.61
N LYS A 351 8.22 7.00 -28.49
CA LYS A 351 9.30 6.08 -28.13
C LYS A 351 8.77 4.72 -27.64
N MET A 352 7.45 4.53 -27.57
CA MET A 352 6.89 3.28 -27.09
C MET A 352 7.02 2.17 -28.14
N ASP A 353 7.72 1.09 -27.81
CA ASP A 353 7.69 -0.14 -28.58
C ASP A 353 6.38 -0.87 -28.27
N SER A 354 5.74 -1.36 -29.31
CA SER A 354 4.51 -2.13 -29.22
C SER A 354 4.78 -3.52 -29.79
N LEU A 355 5.28 -4.40 -28.93
CA LEU A 355 5.72 -5.75 -29.29
C LEU A 355 4.56 -6.76 -29.29
N SER A 356 3.40 -6.32 -28.81
CA SER A 356 2.19 -7.12 -28.67
C SER A 356 0.93 -6.36 -29.10
N ASP A 357 -0.16 -7.07 -29.34
CA ASP A 357 -1.41 -6.44 -29.77
C ASP A 357 -2.08 -5.65 -28.65
N ILE A 358 -1.93 -6.06 -27.39
CA ILE A 358 -2.42 -5.26 -26.25
C ILE A 358 -1.65 -3.95 -26.15
N GLU A 359 -0.32 -3.97 -26.33
CA GLU A 359 0.49 -2.74 -26.32
C GLU A 359 0.14 -1.81 -27.48
N LYS A 360 -0.07 -2.35 -28.70
CA LYS A 360 -0.51 -1.56 -29.86
C LYS A 360 -1.88 -0.91 -29.59
N ASN A 361 -2.84 -1.70 -29.09
CA ASN A 361 -4.18 -1.22 -28.76
C ASN A 361 -4.16 -0.19 -27.65
N PHE A 362 -3.33 -0.39 -26.63
CA PHE A 362 -3.15 0.56 -25.54
C PHE A 362 -2.52 1.86 -26.02
N LYS A 363 -1.45 1.81 -26.84
CA LYS A 363 -0.83 3.00 -27.45
C LYS A 363 -1.86 3.78 -28.29
N LYS A 364 -2.68 3.10 -29.10
CA LYS A 364 -3.77 3.72 -29.86
C LYS A 364 -4.81 4.38 -28.95
N SER A 365 -5.20 3.70 -27.87
CA SER A 365 -6.12 4.26 -26.87
C SER A 365 -5.54 5.50 -26.20
N LEU A 366 -4.26 5.47 -25.81
CA LEU A 366 -3.57 6.61 -25.22
C LEU A 366 -3.53 7.81 -26.18
N LYS A 367 -3.15 7.61 -27.45
CA LYS A 367 -3.17 8.68 -28.46
C LYS A 367 -4.57 9.32 -28.57
N LYS A 368 -5.62 8.50 -28.59
CA LYS A 368 -7.01 9.01 -28.62
C LYS A 368 -7.36 9.82 -27.37
N THR A 369 -6.91 9.39 -26.20
CA THR A 369 -7.12 10.13 -24.94
C THR A 369 -6.36 11.46 -24.95
N LEU A 370 -5.11 11.47 -25.41
CA LEU A 370 -4.26 12.67 -25.46
C LEU A 370 -4.79 13.74 -26.42
N ASN A 371 -5.52 13.38 -27.49
CA ASN A 371 -6.18 14.38 -28.35
C ASN A 371 -7.20 15.26 -27.63
N LYS A 372 -7.60 14.89 -26.40
CA LYS A 372 -8.56 15.61 -25.56
C LYS A 372 -7.98 16.03 -24.21
N THR A 373 -6.67 15.88 -24.01
CA THR A 373 -5.99 16.06 -22.73
C THR A 373 -4.75 16.94 -22.92
N SER A 374 -4.60 17.97 -22.11
CA SER A 374 -3.41 18.83 -22.02
C SER A 374 -2.33 18.20 -21.14
N GLU A 375 -1.09 18.66 -21.26
CA GLU A 375 0.00 18.25 -20.36
C GLU A 375 -0.24 18.62 -18.89
N ASN A 376 -1.03 19.67 -18.66
CA ASN A 376 -1.37 20.21 -17.34
C ASN A 376 -2.70 19.64 -16.79
N ASP A 377 -3.34 18.73 -17.52
CA ASP A 377 -4.52 18.06 -17.02
C ASP A 377 -4.18 17.08 -15.90
N ASN A 378 -5.21 16.73 -15.15
CA ASN A 378 -5.15 15.70 -14.14
C ASN A 378 -4.64 14.36 -14.71
N HIS A 379 -4.17 13.51 -13.80
CA HIS A 379 -3.62 12.21 -14.12
C HIS A 379 -4.58 11.36 -14.97
N ILE A 380 -4.01 10.54 -15.85
CA ILE A 380 -4.76 9.52 -16.58
C ILE A 380 -4.80 8.24 -15.74
N LEU A 381 -6.01 7.78 -15.44
CA LEU A 381 -6.26 6.51 -14.77
C LEU A 381 -6.03 5.35 -15.75
N ILE A 382 -5.08 4.49 -15.42
CA ILE A 382 -4.78 3.28 -16.18
C ILE A 382 -5.36 2.08 -15.44
N ARG A 383 -6.23 1.34 -16.12
CA ARG A 383 -6.81 0.09 -15.62
C ARG A 383 -6.22 -1.07 -16.40
N CYS A 384 -5.56 -1.97 -15.70
CA CYS A 384 -4.99 -3.18 -16.25
C CYS A 384 -5.78 -4.40 -15.78
N LYS A 385 -6.70 -4.86 -16.62
CA LYS A 385 -7.47 -6.08 -16.38
C LYS A 385 -6.54 -7.27 -16.55
N MET A 386 -6.30 -8.00 -15.46
CA MET A 386 -5.48 -9.21 -15.46
C MET A 386 -6.26 -10.37 -16.07
N LYS A 387 -5.56 -11.26 -16.76
CA LYS A 387 -6.13 -12.53 -17.24
C LYS A 387 -6.55 -13.42 -16.08
N LYS A 388 -7.53 -14.29 -16.30
CA LYS A 388 -7.93 -15.31 -15.33
C LYS A 388 -7.11 -16.56 -15.61
N TYR A 389 -6.02 -16.75 -14.87
CA TYR A 389 -5.17 -17.94 -14.93
C TYR A 389 -5.13 -18.62 -13.58
#